data_AF-A0A940KR08-F1
#
_entry.id   AF-A0A940KR08-F1
#
_cell.length_a   1.000
_cell.length_b   1.000
_cell.length_c   1.000
_cell.angle_alpha   90.00
_cell.angle_beta   90.00
_cell.angle_gamma   90.00
#
_symmetry.space_group_name_H-M   'P 1'
#
loop_
_entity.id
_entity.type
_entity.pdbx_description
1 polymer ?
#
loop_
_entity_poly.entity_id
_entity_poly.type
_entity_poly.pdbx_seq_one_letter_code
_entity_poly.pdbx_strand_id
1 'polypeptide(L)'
;MSVIQTIRDKAAWIIIAAIALALIAFIVQDAFQGRGGGLFGSSNDVIGKVDGKKIDAYEFDKRYRAAEANYQANNYPVDERLRQQIRDGLWNEYVEDAILTKEFSKLGFAELGKDERGDILYGSNPPQILRQQFTNPQT
;
A
#
# COMPACT_ATOMS: atom_id res chain seq x y z
N MET A 1 60.13 -1.05 -14.87
CA MET A 1 59.08 -1.31 -13.87
C MET A 1 58.76 -2.79 -13.90
N SER A 2 58.68 -3.45 -12.75
CA SER A 2 58.46 -4.90 -12.69
C SER A 2 57.03 -5.25 -13.12
N VAL A 3 56.84 -6.39 -13.79
CA VAL A 3 55.51 -6.93 -14.15
C VAL A 3 54.60 -7.06 -12.91
N ILE A 4 55.20 -7.34 -11.75
CA ILE A 4 54.49 -7.40 -10.46
C ILE A 4 53.95 -6.03 -10.01
N GLN A 5 54.67 -4.94 -10.27
CA GLN A 5 54.20 -3.58 -9.93
C GLN A 5 53.03 -3.18 -10.84
N THR A 6 53.12 -3.47 -12.14
CA THR A 6 52.05 -3.15 -13.10
C THR A 6 50.77 -3.97 -12.86
N ILE A 7 50.88 -5.23 -12.41
CA ILE A 7 49.71 -6.03 -12.00
C ILE A 7 49.11 -5.49 -10.72
N ARG A 8 49.92 -5.13 -9.72
CA ARG A 8 49.45 -4.59 -8.44
C ARG A 8 48.69 -3.27 -8.63
N ASP A 9 49.20 -2.37 -9.46
CA ASP A 9 48.58 -1.05 -9.67
C ASP A 9 47.27 -1.17 -10.45
N LYS A 10 47.20 -2.04 -11.46
CA LYS A 10 45.96 -2.31 -12.19
C LYS A 10 44.93 -3.07 -11.35
N ALA A 11 45.37 -4.05 -10.57
CA ALA A 11 44.49 -4.83 -9.69
C ALA A 11 43.90 -3.94 -8.58
N ALA A 12 44.69 -3.02 -8.01
CA ALA A 12 44.21 -2.10 -7.00
C ALA A 12 43.06 -1.23 -7.51
N TRP A 13 43.18 -0.66 -8.71
CA TRP A 13 42.11 0.13 -9.32
C TRP A 13 40.84 -0.70 -9.57
N ILE A 14 41.00 -1.92 -10.09
CA ILE A 14 39.87 -2.81 -10.38
C ILE A 14 39.14 -3.21 -9.09
N ILE A 15 39.88 -3.49 -8.02
CA ILE A 15 39.32 -3.85 -6.71
C ILE A 15 38.53 -2.67 -6.12
N ILE A 16 39.08 -1.45 -6.19
CA ILE A 16 38.39 -0.25 -5.70
C ILE A 16 37.09 -0.02 -6.47
N ALA A 17 37.13 -0.15 -7.80
CA ALA A 17 35.93 -0.03 -8.64
C ALA A 17 34.88 -1.10 -8.29
N ALA A 18 35.30 -2.34 -8.06
CA ALA A 18 34.41 -3.43 -7.69
C ALA A 18 33.74 -3.19 -6.32
N ILE A 19 34.48 -2.70 -5.32
CA ILE A 19 33.94 -2.37 -4.00
C ILE A 19 32.93 -1.22 -4.10
N ALA A 20 33.26 -0.16 -4.84
CA ALA A 20 32.34 0.97 -5.04
C ALA A 20 31.02 0.51 -5.72
N LEU A 21 31.12 -0.36 -6.72
CA LEU A 21 29.96 -0.91 -7.41
C LEU A 21 29.12 -1.82 -6.49
N ALA A 22 29.77 -2.63 -5.65
CA ALA A 22 29.09 -3.47 -4.66
C ALA A 22 28.32 -2.65 -3.60
N LEU A 23 28.88 -1.53 -3.13
CA LEU A 23 28.19 -0.64 -2.19
C LEU A 23 26.96 0.03 -2.81
N ILE A 24 27.05 0.47 -4.06
CA ILE A 24 25.91 1.03 -4.80
C ILE A 24 24.84 -0.06 -4.98
N ALA A 25 25.23 -1.26 -5.42
CA ALA A 25 24.31 -2.38 -5.57
C ALA A 25 23.62 -2.76 -4.24
N PHE A 26 24.33 -2.70 -3.12
CA PHE A 26 23.78 -2.97 -1.80
C PHE A 26 22.72 -1.94 -1.38
N ILE A 27 22.99 -0.64 -1.56
CA ILE A 27 22.02 0.42 -1.25
C ILE A 27 20.79 0.31 -2.16
N VAL A 28 21.01 0.03 -3.44
CA VAL A 28 19.93 -0.18 -4.41
C VAL A 28 19.09 -1.40 -4.02
N GLN A 29 19.74 -2.51 -3.63
CA GLN A 29 19.06 -3.71 -3.14
C GLN A 29 18.23 -3.41 -1.88
N ASP A 30 18.78 -2.68 -0.91
CA ASP A 30 18.09 -2.31 0.33
C ASP A 30 16.90 -1.36 0.06
N ALA A 31 17.07 -0.38 -0.82
CA ALA A 31 15.99 0.54 -1.23
C ALA A 31 14.85 -0.16 -1.98
N PHE A 32 15.15 -1.21 -2.75
CA PHE A 32 14.15 -2.04 -3.43
C PHE A 32 13.56 -3.13 -2.52
N GLN A 33 14.27 -3.61 -1.49
CA GLN A 33 13.73 -4.53 -0.48
C GLN A 33 12.83 -3.82 0.55
N GLY A 34 13.14 -2.56 0.90
CA GLY A 34 12.33 -1.75 1.82
C GLY A 34 10.97 -1.30 1.27
N ARG A 35 10.77 -1.39 -0.05
CA ARG A 35 9.46 -1.25 -0.71
C ARG A 35 9.03 -2.63 -1.20
N GLY A 36 8.27 -3.35 -0.37
CA GLY A 36 7.86 -4.74 -0.58
C GLY A 36 7.31 -5.07 -1.97
N GLY A 37 8.21 -5.45 -2.89
CA GLY A 37 7.85 -5.81 -4.27
C GLY A 37 9.09 -5.99 -5.13
N GLY A 38 9.76 -7.14 -5.00
CA GLY A 38 10.93 -7.49 -5.79
C GLY A 38 10.65 -7.48 -7.31
N LEU A 39 11.60 -6.97 -8.09
CA LEU A 39 11.56 -6.82 -9.56
C LEU A 39 11.43 -8.13 -10.36
N PHE A 40 11.41 -9.30 -9.72
CA PHE A 40 11.26 -10.63 -10.36
C PHE A 40 10.25 -11.54 -9.63
N GLY A 41 9.17 -10.97 -9.13
CA GLY A 41 8.12 -11.71 -8.40
C GLY A 41 6.72 -11.42 -8.94
N SER A 42 6.49 -11.53 -10.24
CA SER A 42 5.12 -11.53 -10.74
C SER A 42 4.41 -12.78 -10.20
N SER A 43 3.47 -12.60 -9.28
CA SER A 43 2.18 -13.34 -9.18
C SER A 43 1.76 -13.93 -7.81
N ASN A 44 2.50 -13.78 -6.71
CA ASN A 44 2.12 -14.46 -5.46
C ASN A 44 1.51 -13.59 -4.35
N ASP A 45 1.39 -12.27 -4.53
CA ASP A 45 0.71 -11.39 -3.56
C ASP A 45 -0.81 -11.31 -3.79
N VAL A 46 -1.46 -12.38 -4.23
CA VAL A 46 -2.93 -12.41 -4.35
C VAL A 46 -3.50 -13.32 -3.28
N ILE A 47 -4.05 -12.74 -2.21
CA ILE A 47 -4.70 -13.51 -1.14
C ILE A 47 -5.98 -14.20 -1.61
N GLY A 48 -6.63 -13.65 -2.65
CA GLY A 48 -7.84 -14.22 -3.20
C GLY A 48 -8.37 -13.43 -4.39
N LYS A 49 -9.37 -14.01 -5.05
CA LYS A 49 -10.14 -13.33 -6.09
C LYS A 49 -11.60 -13.32 -5.67
N VAL A 50 -12.20 -12.14 -5.61
CA VAL A 50 -13.63 -11.99 -5.39
C VAL A 50 -14.24 -11.42 -6.66
N ASP A 51 -15.15 -12.19 -7.25
CA ASP A 51 -15.89 -11.83 -8.47
C ASP A 51 -15.02 -11.32 -9.64
N GLY A 52 -13.84 -11.92 -9.82
CA GLY A 52 -12.88 -11.55 -10.87
C GLY A 52 -11.89 -10.44 -10.51
N LYS A 53 -12.12 -9.68 -9.42
CA LYS A 53 -11.19 -8.69 -8.87
C LYS A 53 -10.15 -9.41 -8.00
N LYS A 54 -8.87 -9.25 -8.36
CA LYS A 54 -7.76 -9.78 -7.54
C LYS A 54 -7.61 -8.90 -6.31
N ILE A 55 -7.63 -9.51 -5.13
CA ILE A 55 -7.31 -8.83 -3.88
C ILE A 55 -5.82 -9.02 -3.65
N ASP A 56 -5.10 -7.90 -3.72
CA ASP A 56 -3.67 -7.86 -3.49
C ASP A 56 -3.38 -7.90 -1.97
N ALA A 57 -2.45 -8.76 -1.58
CA ALA A 57 -2.08 -9.01 -0.19
C ALA A 57 -1.48 -7.77 0.47
N TYR A 58 -0.71 -6.98 -0.29
CA TYR A 58 -0.12 -5.75 0.19
C TYR A 58 -1.18 -4.68 0.47
N GLU A 59 -2.14 -4.49 -0.46
CA GLU A 59 -3.25 -3.55 -0.24
C GLU A 59 -4.16 -3.98 0.92
N PHE A 60 -4.41 -5.29 1.07
CA PHE A 60 -5.16 -5.80 2.21
C PHE A 60 -4.44 -5.55 3.55
N ASP A 61 -3.14 -5.89 3.64
CA ASP A 61 -2.34 -5.67 4.85
C ASP A 61 -2.25 -4.18 5.20
N LYS A 62 -2.08 -3.31 4.20
CA LYS A 62 -2.08 -1.86 4.39
C LYS A 62 -3.38 -1.35 5.00
N ARG A 63 -4.55 -1.79 4.48
CA ARG A 63 -5.85 -1.42 5.06
C ARG A 63 -6.05 -2.00 6.45
N TYR A 64 -5.65 -3.26 6.67
CA TYR A 64 -5.71 -3.90 7.98
C TYR A 64 -4.90 -3.13 9.03
N ARG A 65 -3.66 -2.73 8.72
CA ARG A 65 -2.82 -1.91 9.60
C ARG A 65 -3.42 -0.55 9.89
N ALA A 66 -4.06 0.08 8.91
CA ALA A 66 -4.75 1.36 9.10
C ALA A 66 -5.97 1.22 10.02
N ALA A 67 -6.74 0.14 9.89
CA ALA A 67 -7.84 -0.18 10.79
C ALA A 67 -7.33 -0.44 12.22
N GLU A 68 -6.30 -1.28 12.37
CA GLU A 68 -5.65 -1.56 13.64
C GLU A 68 -5.14 -0.28 14.33
N ALA A 69 -4.47 0.60 13.60
CA ALA A 69 -3.98 1.88 14.12
C ALA A 69 -5.13 2.79 14.61
N ASN A 70 -6.29 2.78 13.95
CA ASN A 70 -7.46 3.51 14.42
C ASN A 70 -7.99 2.97 15.76
N TYR A 71 -8.07 1.65 15.93
CA TYR A 71 -8.47 1.07 17.21
C TYR A 71 -7.47 1.38 18.33
N GLN A 72 -6.17 1.32 18.03
CA GLN A 72 -5.11 1.69 18.98
C GLN A 72 -5.18 3.18 19.36
N ALA A 73 -5.42 4.08 18.41
CA ALA A 73 -5.57 5.51 18.66
C ALA A 73 -6.76 5.84 19.58
N ASN A 74 -7.78 4.97 19.59
CA ASN A 74 -8.95 5.08 20.47
C ASN A 74 -8.75 4.37 21.83
N ASN A 75 -7.51 4.03 22.21
CA ASN A 75 -7.16 3.31 23.44
C ASN A 75 -7.85 1.94 23.60
N TYR A 76 -8.28 1.29 22.52
CA TYR A 76 -8.78 -0.07 22.60
C TYR A 76 -7.61 -1.07 22.70
N PRO A 77 -7.65 -2.02 23.65
CA PRO A 77 -6.68 -3.10 23.69
C PRO A 77 -6.86 -4.00 22.47
N VAL A 78 -5.84 -4.01 21.59
CA VAL A 78 -5.83 -4.86 20.41
C VAL A 78 -5.31 -6.25 20.79
N ASP A 79 -6.22 -7.12 21.24
CA ASP A 79 -5.96 -8.53 21.49
C ASP A 79 -6.06 -9.36 20.18
N GLU A 80 -5.61 -10.63 20.20
CA GLU A 80 -5.69 -11.51 19.03
C GLU A 80 -7.14 -11.71 18.55
N ARG A 81 -8.11 -11.66 19.47
CA ARG A 81 -9.54 -11.78 19.17
C ARG A 81 -10.04 -10.58 18.37
N LEU A 82 -9.75 -9.36 18.81
CA LEU A 82 -10.11 -8.14 18.08
C LEU A 82 -9.41 -8.09 16.71
N ARG A 83 -8.15 -8.53 16.62
CA ARG A 83 -7.44 -8.61 15.33
C ARG A 83 -8.11 -9.56 14.34
N GLN A 84 -8.59 -10.70 14.80
CA GLN A 84 -9.38 -11.61 13.94
C GLN A 84 -10.69 -10.95 13.49
N GLN A 85 -11.42 -10.31 14.41
CA GLN A 85 -12.66 -9.61 14.06
C GLN A 85 -12.44 -8.49 13.04
N ILE A 86 -11.35 -7.72 13.17
CA ILE A 86 -10.99 -6.67 12.20
C ILE A 86 -10.70 -7.28 10.83
N ARG A 87 -9.94 -8.39 10.77
CA ARG A 87 -9.65 -9.08 9.50
C ARG A 87 -10.90 -9.60 8.82
N ASP A 88 -11.79 -10.26 9.57
CA ASP A 88 -13.03 -10.79 9.04
C ASP A 88 -13.97 -9.68 8.57
N GLY A 89 -14.09 -8.59 9.33
CA GLY A 89 -14.86 -7.42 8.96
C GLY A 89 -14.34 -6.77 7.67
N LEU A 90 -13.03 -6.56 7.58
CA LEU A 90 -12.39 -6.01 6.39
C LEU A 90 -12.57 -6.92 5.18
N TRP A 91 -12.45 -8.24 5.36
CA TRP A 91 -12.67 -9.21 4.29
C TRP A 91 -14.11 -9.13 3.76
N ASN A 92 -15.10 -9.07 4.64
CA ASN A 92 -16.50 -8.92 4.25
C ASN A 92 -16.76 -7.61 3.51
N GLU A 93 -16.15 -6.50 3.93
CA GLU A 93 -16.24 -5.22 3.22
C GLU A 93 -15.67 -5.33 1.79
N TYR A 94 -14.51 -5.97 1.62
CA TYR A 94 -13.93 -6.22 0.29
C TYR A 94 -14.84 -7.09 -0.59
N VAL A 95 -15.50 -8.09 0.00
CA VAL A 95 -16.44 -8.95 -0.72
C VAL A 95 -17.67 -8.16 -1.15
N GLU A 96 -18.25 -7.38 -0.23
CA GLU A 96 -19.41 -6.54 -0.49
C GLU A 96 -19.11 -5.48 -1.56
N ASP A 97 -17.98 -4.77 -1.45
CA ASP A 97 -17.53 -3.79 -2.45
C ASP A 97 -17.40 -4.42 -3.83
N ALA A 98 -16.79 -5.61 -3.92
CA ALA A 98 -16.61 -6.30 -5.20
C ALA A 98 -17.96 -6.67 -5.84
N ILE A 99 -18.93 -7.14 -5.06
CA ILE A 99 -20.27 -7.51 -5.54
C ILE A 99 -21.06 -6.27 -5.94
N LEU A 100 -21.13 -5.27 -5.05
CA LEU A 100 -21.90 -4.05 -5.27
C LEU A 100 -21.36 -3.24 -6.45
N THR A 101 -20.04 -3.06 -6.55
CA THR A 101 -19.41 -2.33 -7.66
C THR A 101 -19.78 -2.93 -9.01
N LYS A 102 -19.84 -4.26 -9.11
CA LYS A 102 -20.22 -4.94 -10.35
C LYS A 102 -21.68 -4.69 -10.71
N GLU A 103 -22.59 -4.81 -9.74
CA GLU A 103 -24.01 -4.57 -9.99
C GLU A 103 -24.29 -3.09 -10.31
N PHE A 104 -23.66 -2.14 -9.60
CA PHE A 104 -23.73 -0.72 -9.95
C PHE A 104 -23.18 -0.41 -11.34
N SER A 105 -22.08 -1.07 -11.72
CA SER A 105 -21.50 -0.92 -13.06
C SER A 105 -22.43 -1.43 -14.16
N LYS A 106 -23.08 -2.59 -13.96
CA LYS A 106 -24.10 -3.10 -14.89
C LYS A 106 -25.30 -2.18 -15.01
N LEU A 107 -25.70 -1.55 -13.91
CA LEU A 107 -26.83 -0.62 -13.86
C LEU A 107 -26.48 0.79 -14.36
N GLY A 108 -25.21 1.06 -14.69
CA GLY A 108 -24.76 2.35 -15.21
C GLY A 108 -24.51 3.43 -14.14
N PHE A 109 -24.53 3.06 -12.85
CA PHE A 109 -24.23 3.96 -11.72
C PHE A 109 -22.73 4.01 -11.38
N ALA A 110 -21.86 3.56 -12.27
CA ALA A 110 -20.44 3.38 -12.00
C ALA A 110 -19.70 4.68 -11.61
N GLU A 111 -20.17 5.83 -12.08
CA GLU A 111 -19.47 7.10 -11.93
C GLU A 111 -20.44 8.23 -11.59
N LEU A 112 -20.28 8.82 -10.39
CA LEU A 112 -20.94 10.09 -10.07
C LEU A 112 -20.40 11.19 -10.99
N GLY A 113 -21.29 12.05 -11.47
CA GLY A 113 -20.94 13.22 -12.29
C GLY A 113 -19.93 14.11 -11.55
N LYS A 114 -19.05 14.79 -12.30
CA LYS A 114 -18.05 15.70 -11.70
C LYS A 114 -18.71 16.74 -10.78
N ASP A 115 -19.90 17.20 -11.15
CA ASP A 115 -20.67 18.19 -10.42
C ASP A 115 -21.25 17.62 -9.11
N GLU A 116 -21.73 16.38 -9.11
CA GLU A 116 -22.23 15.69 -7.90
C GLU A 116 -21.11 15.42 -6.90
N ARG A 117 -19.92 15.06 -7.37
CA ARG A 117 -18.74 14.91 -6.51
C ARG A 117 -18.33 16.25 -5.89
N GLY A 118 -18.48 17.34 -6.64
CA GLY A 118 -18.28 18.70 -6.14
C GLY A 118 -19.30 19.08 -5.07
N ASP A 119 -20.57 18.73 -5.27
CA ASP A 119 -21.66 19.00 -4.31
C ASP A 119 -21.53 18.17 -3.03
N ILE A 120 -21.01 16.94 -3.10
CA ILE A 120 -20.71 16.14 -1.89
C ILE A 120 -19.62 16.79 -1.02
N LEU A 121 -18.63 17.44 -1.63
CA LEU A 121 -17.50 18.04 -0.92
C LEU A 121 -17.76 19.49 -0.49
N TYR A 122 -18.41 20.28 -1.34
CA TYR A 122 -18.58 21.73 -1.20
C TYR A 122 -20.05 22.19 -1.19
N GLY A 123 -21.00 21.27 -1.35
CA GLY A 123 -22.42 21.57 -1.39
C GLY A 123 -22.97 21.96 -0.03
N SER A 124 -24.25 22.34 -0.02
CA SER A 124 -24.93 22.80 1.20
C SER A 124 -25.23 21.67 2.20
N ASN A 125 -25.17 20.39 1.76
CA ASN A 125 -25.46 19.25 2.61
C ASN A 125 -24.43 18.11 2.51
N PRO A 126 -23.18 18.33 2.94
CA PRO A 126 -22.17 17.27 2.91
C PRO A 126 -22.55 16.14 3.89
N PRO A 127 -22.19 14.88 3.56
CA PRO A 127 -22.30 13.74 4.46
C PRO A 127 -21.75 14.05 5.86
N GLN A 128 -22.42 13.56 6.91
CA GLN A 128 -22.09 13.90 8.30
C GLN A 128 -20.62 13.62 8.65
N ILE A 129 -20.01 12.61 8.04
CA ILE A 129 -18.60 12.28 8.25
C ILE A 129 -17.65 13.39 7.75
N LEU A 130 -17.96 14.00 6.61
CA LEU A 130 -17.19 15.13 6.08
C LEU A 130 -17.43 16.38 6.92
N ARG A 131 -18.66 16.60 7.40
CA ARG A 131 -18.92 17.70 8.35
C ARG A 131 -18.05 17.59 9.58
N GLN A 132 -17.93 16.41 10.19
CA GLN A 132 -17.14 16.23 11.42
C GLN A 132 -15.63 16.43 11.21
N GLN A 133 -15.11 16.09 10.03
CA GLN A 133 -13.68 16.22 9.71
C GLN A 133 -13.29 17.60 9.21
N PHE A 134 -14.22 18.35 8.59
CA PHE A 134 -13.95 19.64 7.98
C PHE A 134 -14.62 20.82 8.70
N THR A 135 -15.41 20.57 9.76
CA THR A 135 -15.92 21.64 10.66
C THR A 135 -14.85 21.94 11.70
N ASN A 136 -14.59 23.23 11.90
CA ASN A 136 -13.63 23.71 12.89
C ASN A 136 -14.13 23.35 14.30
N PRO A 137 -13.36 22.60 15.13
CA PRO A 137 -13.76 22.27 16.50
C PRO A 137 -13.87 23.49 17.44
N GLN A 138 -13.48 24.69 16.98
CA GLN A 138 -13.53 25.93 17.75
C GLN A 138 -14.63 26.90 17.32
N THR A 139 -15.59 26.51 16.46
CA THR A 139 -16.76 27.34 16.14
C THR A 139 -18.04 26.53 16.10
#